data_AF-A0A7J5QNW9-F1
#
_entry.id   AF-A0A7J5QNW9-F1
#
_cell.length_a   1.000
_cell.length_b   1.000
_cell.length_c   1.000
_cell.angle_alpha   90.00
_cell.angle_beta   90.00
_cell.angle_gamma   90.00
#
_symmetry.space_group_name_H-M   'P 1'
#
loop_
_entity.id
_entity.type
_entity.pdbx_description
1 polymer ?
#
loop_
_entity_poly.entity_id
_entity_poly.type
_entity_poly.pdbx_seq_one_letter_code
_entity_poly.pdbx_strand_id
1 'polypeptide(L)'
;MNKNIVTLKDLFIGGKMIAFIKGNRSVNSKNISRKKKSFEKFGMNLVPLMYVDGQKAVNDGCTLVHPITKEDIPDEEASKYVAIVEGQHRYTTAEETGLDEEKLFLYECYSNENTKEILSETNTITDPWSGADYANGAALFNPQNELAKFTKELADLGYPTTTIGYIACFAPGKLGKTAYCNLIAGKEIKTDYNLERAKYFLDAARTKFDNSFIAKRYLITVVADLSTEHGYKLVCDALKQMPDAIVKRVLEAKSEEKQSILKMTLESLLNK
;
A
#
# COMPACT_ATOMS: atom_id res chain seq x y z
N MET A 1 -23.20 19.53 17.22
CA MET A 1 -21.87 20.19 17.20
C MET A 1 -21.59 20.57 15.75
N ASN A 2 -21.50 21.86 15.44
CA ASN A 2 -21.17 22.33 14.09
C ASN A 2 -19.67 22.12 13.84
N LYS A 3 -19.29 20.92 13.42
CA LYS A 3 -17.93 20.64 12.94
C LYS A 3 -17.96 20.78 11.42
N ASN A 4 -17.68 22.01 10.98
CA ASN A 4 -17.69 22.35 9.57
C ASN A 4 -16.37 21.92 8.94
N ILE A 5 -16.45 21.14 7.87
CA ILE A 5 -15.35 21.04 6.92
C ILE A 5 -15.24 22.41 6.26
N VAL A 6 -14.04 22.98 6.24
CA VAL A 6 -13.73 24.29 5.66
C VAL A 6 -12.68 24.12 4.57
N THR A 7 -12.57 25.09 3.67
CA THR A 7 -11.46 25.17 2.73
C THR A 7 -10.29 25.95 3.34
N LEU A 8 -9.10 25.85 2.73
CA LEU A 8 -7.96 26.68 3.11
C LEU A 8 -8.29 28.17 2.93
N LYS A 9 -9.03 28.50 1.86
CA LYS A 9 -9.50 29.86 1.59
C LYS A 9 -10.37 30.42 2.72
N ASP A 10 -11.28 29.60 3.27
CA ASP A 10 -12.16 30.02 4.38
C ASP A 10 -11.34 30.39 5.63
N LEU A 11 -10.29 29.63 5.93
CA LEU A 11 -9.38 29.93 7.05
C LEU A 11 -8.67 31.28 6.84
N PHE A 12 -8.16 31.53 5.63
CA PHE A 12 -7.49 32.79 5.31
C PHE A 12 -8.45 33.99 5.35
N ILE A 13 -9.67 33.85 4.84
CA ILE A 13 -10.72 34.89 4.96
C ILE A 13 -11.05 35.16 6.44
N GLY A 14 -11.05 34.11 7.27
CA GLY A 14 -11.21 34.21 8.72
C GLY A 14 -9.98 34.78 9.47
N GLY A 15 -8.91 35.16 8.76
CA GLY A 15 -7.69 35.72 9.34
C GLY A 15 -6.78 34.68 10.02
N LYS A 16 -7.00 33.38 9.78
CA LYS A 16 -6.17 32.30 10.32
C LYS A 16 -5.10 31.90 9.31
N MET A 17 -3.88 31.65 9.76
CA MET A 17 -2.77 31.10 8.99
C MET A 17 -2.52 29.63 9.33
N ILE A 18 -1.67 28.95 8.56
CA ILE A 18 -1.33 27.54 8.78
C ILE A 18 0.00 27.41 9.51
N ALA A 19 0.04 26.58 10.54
CA ALA A 19 1.25 26.17 11.26
C ALA A 19 1.39 24.65 11.28
N PHE A 20 2.62 24.17 11.40
CA PHE A 20 2.92 22.77 11.74
C PHE A 20 3.39 22.66 13.19
N ILE A 21 3.22 21.48 13.79
CA ILE A 21 3.77 21.18 15.11
C ILE A 21 5.23 20.73 14.96
N LYS A 22 6.14 21.38 15.68
CA LYS A 22 7.57 21.05 15.70
C LYS A 22 7.80 19.61 16.14
N GLY A 23 8.67 18.89 15.42
CA GLY A 23 8.95 17.48 15.71
C GLY A 23 7.91 16.47 15.19
N ASN A 24 6.84 16.91 14.52
CA ASN A 24 5.97 15.98 13.79
C ASN A 24 6.69 15.39 12.54
N ARG A 25 6.08 14.40 11.88
CA ARG A 25 6.62 13.64 10.74
C ARG A 25 7.28 14.56 9.70
N SER A 26 8.55 14.27 9.40
CA SER A 26 9.28 14.92 8.31
C SER A 26 8.61 14.66 6.97
N VAL A 27 8.58 15.70 6.12
CA VAL A 27 7.97 15.62 4.80
C VAL A 27 8.88 14.82 3.85
N ASN A 28 8.36 13.73 3.28
CA ASN A 28 9.10 12.83 2.40
C ASN A 28 8.73 13.03 0.91
N SER A 29 9.72 13.21 0.04
CA SER A 29 9.56 13.43 -1.41
C SER A 29 8.77 12.32 -2.12
N LYS A 30 8.94 11.05 -1.73
CA LYS A 30 8.15 9.93 -2.29
C LYS A 30 6.67 10.06 -1.96
N ASN A 31 6.35 10.58 -0.77
CA ASN A 31 4.97 10.82 -0.38
C ASN A 31 4.37 11.96 -1.21
N ILE A 32 5.09 13.08 -1.36
CA ILE A 32 4.66 14.22 -2.17
C ILE A 32 4.29 13.78 -3.59
N SER A 33 5.18 13.03 -4.27
CA SER A 33 4.92 12.56 -5.65
C SER A 33 3.62 11.78 -5.79
N ARG A 34 3.29 10.91 -4.80
CA ARG A 34 2.02 10.16 -4.81
C ARG A 34 0.81 11.06 -4.58
N LYS A 35 0.91 12.06 -3.70
CA LYS A 35 -0.17 13.00 -3.41
C LYS A 35 -0.41 13.93 -4.60
N LYS A 36 0.65 14.38 -5.28
CA LYS A 36 0.58 15.17 -6.51
C LYS A 36 -0.25 14.45 -7.58
N LYS A 37 0.05 13.18 -7.86
CA LYS A 37 -0.76 12.36 -8.79
C LYS A 37 -2.22 12.23 -8.37
N SER A 38 -2.50 12.23 -7.07
CA SER A 38 -3.88 12.23 -6.57
C SER A 38 -4.58 13.55 -6.85
N PHE A 39 -3.93 14.69 -6.60
CA PHE A 39 -4.47 16.01 -6.91
C PHE A 39 -4.67 16.21 -8.41
N GLU A 40 -3.72 15.81 -9.25
CA GLU A 40 -3.89 15.84 -10.72
C GLU A 40 -5.11 15.04 -11.18
N LYS A 41 -5.38 13.90 -10.53
CA LYS A 41 -6.49 13.01 -10.89
C LYS A 41 -7.85 13.52 -10.38
N PHE A 42 -7.91 14.02 -9.16
CA PHE A 42 -9.18 14.33 -8.48
C PHE A 42 -9.44 15.82 -8.31
N GLY A 43 -8.46 16.68 -8.60
CA GLY A 43 -8.54 18.13 -8.48
C GLY A 43 -8.57 18.66 -7.04
N MET A 44 -8.56 17.79 -6.01
CA MET A 44 -8.69 18.15 -4.59
C MET A 44 -8.13 17.04 -3.68
N ASN A 45 -8.08 17.28 -2.37
CA ASN A 45 -7.86 16.22 -1.39
C ASN A 45 -9.14 15.44 -1.09
N LEU A 46 -9.12 14.12 -1.32
CA LEU A 46 -10.27 13.24 -1.00
C LEU A 46 -10.46 13.02 0.50
N VAL A 47 -9.39 13.13 1.27
CA VAL A 47 -9.42 13.09 2.73
C VAL A 47 -9.09 14.50 3.22
N PRO A 48 -9.91 15.13 4.08
CA PRO A 48 -9.60 16.40 4.72
C PRO A 48 -8.35 16.35 5.61
N LEU A 49 -7.69 17.49 5.80
CA LEU A 49 -6.62 17.63 6.81
C LEU A 49 -7.25 17.88 8.17
N MET A 50 -6.61 17.41 9.24
CA MET A 50 -7.06 17.67 10.62
C MET A 50 -6.20 18.79 11.22
N TYR A 51 -6.85 19.80 11.80
CA TYR A 51 -6.18 20.86 12.56
C TYR A 51 -6.74 21.03 13.96
N VAL A 52 -6.01 21.73 14.82
CA VAL A 52 -6.52 22.33 16.06
C VAL A 52 -6.26 23.83 16.03
N ASP A 53 -6.94 24.60 16.87
CA ASP A 53 -6.57 26.01 17.08
C ASP A 53 -5.12 26.11 17.58
N GLY A 54 -4.37 27.10 17.07
CA GLY A 54 -2.95 27.27 17.39
C GLY A 54 -2.70 27.59 18.86
N GLN A 55 -3.57 28.40 19.49
CA GLN A 55 -3.44 28.70 20.92
C GLN A 55 -3.67 27.46 21.77
N LYS A 56 -4.64 26.60 21.39
CA LYS A 56 -4.83 25.31 22.04
C LYS A 56 -3.56 24.45 21.97
N ALA A 57 -2.94 24.34 20.79
CA ALA A 57 -1.72 23.55 20.61
C ALA A 57 -0.59 24.05 21.52
N VAL A 58 -0.38 25.37 21.60
CA VAL A 58 0.61 25.98 22.50
C VAL A 58 0.27 25.72 23.98
N ASN A 59 -0.99 25.89 24.38
CA ASN A 59 -1.44 25.59 25.75
C ASN A 59 -1.22 24.12 26.13
N ASP A 60 -1.31 23.21 25.16
CA ASP A 60 -1.01 21.78 25.32
C ASP A 60 0.50 21.48 25.35
N GLY A 61 1.36 22.49 25.22
CA GLY A 61 2.81 22.41 25.24
C GLY A 61 3.44 22.02 23.90
N CYS A 62 2.80 22.34 22.78
CA CYS A 62 3.39 22.20 21.44
C CYS A 62 4.08 23.49 21.00
N THR A 63 5.21 23.38 20.31
CA THR A 63 5.82 24.49 19.57
C THR A 63 5.30 24.49 18.14
N LEU A 64 4.87 25.66 17.66
CA LEU A 64 4.43 25.85 16.28
C LEU A 64 5.59 26.28 15.38
N VAL A 65 5.58 25.85 14.11
CA VAL A 65 6.55 26.26 13.10
C VAL A 65 5.86 26.60 11.79
N HIS A 66 6.43 27.54 11.04
CA HIS A 66 5.93 27.89 9.72
C HIS A 66 6.06 26.70 8.74
N PRO A 67 5.03 26.38 7.93
CA PRO A 67 5.03 25.18 7.09
C PRO A 67 6.17 25.11 6.06
N ILE A 68 6.63 26.27 5.57
CA ILE A 68 7.69 26.37 4.55
C ILE A 68 9.06 26.66 5.17
N THR A 69 9.26 27.83 5.79
CA THR A 69 10.55 28.23 6.39
C THR A 69 11.01 27.35 7.55
N LYS A 70 10.09 26.62 8.21
CA LYS A 70 10.34 25.79 9.40
C LYS A 70 10.82 26.58 10.63
N GLU A 71 10.72 27.90 10.59
CA GLU A 71 11.02 28.76 11.72
C GLU A 71 9.93 28.63 12.79
N ASP A 72 10.34 28.76 14.05
CA ASP A 72 9.43 28.75 15.20
C ASP A 72 8.49 29.95 15.14
N ILE A 73 7.21 29.71 15.38
CA ILE A 73 6.18 30.75 15.52
C ILE A 73 6.09 31.08 17.01
N PRO A 74 6.19 32.37 17.41
CA PRO A 74 6.07 32.77 18.81
C PRO A 74 4.69 32.41 19.39
N ASP A 75 4.68 32.00 20.67
CA ASP A 75 3.48 31.55 21.37
C ASP A 75 2.39 32.64 21.43
N GLU A 76 2.78 33.91 21.53
CA GLU A 76 1.88 35.07 21.51
C GLU A 76 1.17 35.26 20.16
N GLU A 77 1.69 34.69 19.09
CA GLU A 77 1.08 34.73 17.76
C GLU A 77 0.20 33.53 17.47
N ALA A 78 0.21 32.50 18.34
CA ALA A 78 -0.43 31.22 18.09
C ALA A 78 -1.93 31.32 17.81
N SER A 79 -2.62 32.31 18.39
CA SER A 79 -4.05 32.57 18.12
C SER A 79 -4.35 32.95 16.67
N LYS A 80 -3.34 33.41 15.90
CA LYS A 80 -3.46 33.71 14.46
C LYS A 80 -3.38 32.45 13.60
N TYR A 81 -3.02 31.30 14.16
CA TYR A 81 -2.76 30.07 13.41
C TYR A 81 -3.77 28.97 13.73
N VAL A 82 -3.91 28.05 12.78
CA VAL A 82 -4.34 26.67 13.05
C VAL A 82 -3.15 25.73 12.88
N ALA A 83 -3.04 24.75 13.77
CA ALA A 83 -1.94 23.80 13.77
C ALA A 83 -2.38 22.49 13.10
N ILE A 84 -1.72 22.09 12.00
CA ILE A 84 -1.99 20.83 11.31
C ILE A 84 -1.48 19.65 12.13
N VAL A 85 -2.42 18.84 12.61
CA VAL A 85 -2.14 17.60 13.36
C VAL A 85 -1.94 16.43 12.40
N GLU A 86 -2.81 16.31 11.39
CA GLU A 86 -2.73 15.25 10.36
C GLU A 86 -2.87 15.86 8.96
N GLY A 87 -2.04 15.39 8.03
CA GLY A 87 -2.08 15.83 6.63
C GLY A 87 -1.00 16.82 6.21
N GLN A 88 0.08 17.01 6.97
CA GLN A 88 1.20 17.90 6.62
C GLN A 88 1.75 17.67 5.20
N HIS A 89 1.89 16.40 4.79
CA HIS A 89 2.32 16.06 3.43
C HIS A 89 1.33 16.52 2.35
N ARG A 90 0.02 16.50 2.63
CA ARG A 90 -1.01 16.98 1.70
C ARG A 90 -0.96 18.49 1.59
N TYR A 91 -0.83 19.21 2.71
CA TYR A 91 -0.65 20.67 2.70
C TYR A 91 0.59 21.05 1.88
N THR A 92 1.76 20.48 2.18
CA THR A 92 3.00 20.78 1.44
C THR A 92 2.86 20.45 -0.05
N THR A 93 2.20 19.34 -0.40
CA THR A 93 1.95 19.02 -1.82
C THR A 93 1.02 20.06 -2.47
N ALA A 94 0.00 20.55 -1.76
CA ALA A 94 -0.94 21.54 -2.29
C ALA A 94 -0.21 22.85 -2.61
N GLU A 95 0.62 23.34 -1.67
CA GLU A 95 1.49 24.51 -1.87
C GLU A 95 2.44 24.32 -3.05
N GLU A 96 3.19 23.20 -3.09
CA GLU A 96 4.15 22.93 -4.17
C GLU A 96 3.52 22.78 -5.56
N THR A 97 2.25 22.39 -5.62
CA THR A 97 1.53 22.18 -6.89
C THR A 97 0.66 23.37 -7.27
N GLY A 98 0.57 24.40 -6.44
CA GLY A 98 -0.35 25.51 -6.64
C GLY A 98 -1.81 25.06 -6.68
N LEU A 99 -2.17 24.08 -5.85
CA LEU A 99 -3.57 23.65 -5.72
C LEU A 99 -4.39 24.83 -5.21
N ASP A 100 -5.49 25.11 -5.90
CA ASP A 100 -6.46 26.13 -5.50
C ASP A 100 -6.90 25.94 -4.04
N GLU A 101 -6.84 27.00 -3.25
CA GLU A 101 -7.18 27.02 -1.83
C GLU A 101 -8.63 26.60 -1.57
N GLU A 102 -9.53 26.80 -2.55
CA GLU A 102 -10.92 26.33 -2.51
C GLU A 102 -11.05 24.80 -2.61
N LYS A 103 -9.96 24.11 -3.00
CA LYS A 103 -9.90 22.66 -3.22
C LYS A 103 -9.05 21.94 -2.19
N LEU A 104 -8.55 22.64 -1.17
CA LEU A 104 -7.90 22.06 -0.01
C LEU A 104 -8.84 22.10 1.19
N PHE A 105 -9.43 20.96 1.53
CA PHE A 105 -10.38 20.83 2.63
C PHE A 105 -9.70 20.43 3.93
N LEU A 106 -10.13 21.05 5.02
CA LEU A 106 -9.68 20.80 6.38
C LEU A 106 -10.87 20.71 7.34
N TYR A 107 -10.66 20.10 8.50
CA TYR A 107 -11.63 20.13 9.59
C TYR A 107 -10.92 20.33 10.93
N GLU A 108 -11.59 21.04 11.81
CA GLU A 108 -11.15 21.18 13.19
C GLU A 108 -11.33 19.86 13.94
N CYS A 109 -10.28 19.44 14.65
CA CYS A 109 -10.30 18.26 15.48
C CYS A 109 -11.44 18.38 16.48
N TYR A 110 -12.23 17.32 16.53
CA TYR A 110 -13.46 17.30 17.26
C TYR A 110 -13.31 16.91 18.73
N SER A 111 -12.09 16.53 19.10
CA SER A 111 -11.69 16.14 20.45
C SER A 111 -11.12 17.34 21.21
N ASN A 112 -11.44 17.42 22.49
CA ASN A 112 -10.86 18.40 23.41
C ASN A 112 -9.61 17.86 24.12
N GLU A 113 -9.20 16.62 23.83
CA GLU A 113 -8.01 15.99 24.42
C GLU A 113 -6.73 16.75 24.08
N ASN A 114 -5.64 16.44 24.79
CA ASN A 114 -4.35 17.09 24.59
C ASN A 114 -3.86 16.92 23.14
N THR A 115 -3.36 18.00 22.52
CA THR A 115 -2.91 17.99 21.13
C THR A 115 -1.82 16.96 20.85
N LYS A 116 -0.93 16.68 21.81
CA LYS A 116 0.13 15.67 21.67
C LYS A 116 -0.44 14.26 21.65
N GLU A 117 -1.47 13.99 22.45
CA GLU A 117 -2.17 12.71 22.48
C GLU A 117 -2.90 12.49 21.15
N ILE A 118 -3.65 13.49 20.67
CA ILE A 118 -4.31 13.44 19.35
C ILE A 118 -3.29 13.16 18.24
N LEU A 119 -2.15 13.87 18.24
CA LEU A 119 -1.08 13.67 17.27
C LEU A 119 -0.49 12.26 17.34
N SER A 120 -0.25 11.74 18.55
CA SER A 120 0.32 10.40 18.73
C SER A 120 -0.67 9.28 18.31
N GLU A 121 -1.94 9.44 18.67
CA GLU A 121 -2.99 8.46 18.41
C GLU A 121 -3.27 8.38 16.91
N THR A 122 -3.49 9.52 16.25
CA THR A 122 -3.73 9.58 14.80
C THR A 122 -2.59 8.96 13.99
N ASN A 123 -1.35 9.09 14.46
CA ASN A 123 -0.19 8.48 13.84
C ASN A 123 -0.10 6.95 14.04
N THR A 124 -0.75 6.42 15.08
CA THR A 124 -0.70 5.01 15.49
C THR A 124 -1.86 4.20 14.94
N ILE A 125 -3.09 4.74 14.97
CA ILE A 125 -4.30 3.98 14.62
C ILE A 125 -4.65 4.00 13.13
N THR A 126 -4.04 4.88 12.34
CA THR A 126 -4.38 5.02 10.92
C THR A 126 -3.78 3.85 10.13
N ASP A 127 -4.56 2.79 9.96
CA ASP A 127 -4.15 1.60 9.21
C ASP A 127 -4.62 1.65 7.74
N PRO A 128 -3.70 1.62 6.76
CA PRO A 128 -4.07 1.46 5.36
C PRO A 128 -4.54 0.03 5.09
N TRP A 129 -5.36 -0.13 4.04
CA TRP A 129 -5.72 -1.46 3.52
C TRP A 129 -4.48 -2.34 3.32
N SER A 130 -4.57 -3.56 3.85
CA SER A 130 -3.61 -4.64 3.63
C SER A 130 -3.68 -5.15 2.18
N GLY A 131 -2.75 -6.03 1.81
CA GLY A 131 -2.82 -6.71 0.52
C GLY A 131 -4.13 -7.50 0.33
N ALA A 132 -4.55 -8.24 1.35
CA ALA A 132 -5.78 -9.02 1.31
C ALA A 132 -7.01 -8.12 1.12
N ASP A 133 -7.06 -6.96 1.79
CA ASP A 133 -8.16 -6.00 1.63
C ASP A 133 -8.28 -5.51 0.17
N TYR A 134 -7.16 -5.28 -0.51
CA TYR A 134 -7.17 -4.93 -1.92
C TYR A 134 -7.72 -6.03 -2.83
N ALA A 135 -7.37 -7.30 -2.57
CA ALA A 135 -7.90 -8.43 -3.33
C ALA A 135 -9.40 -8.63 -3.06
N ASN A 136 -9.82 -8.54 -1.80
CA ASN A 136 -11.21 -8.60 -1.37
C ASN A 136 -12.04 -7.48 -2.00
N GLY A 137 -11.56 -6.24 -1.96
CA GLY A 137 -12.22 -5.11 -2.61
C GLY A 137 -12.33 -5.30 -4.12
N ALA A 138 -11.28 -5.79 -4.78
CA ALA A 138 -11.32 -6.03 -6.23
C ALA A 138 -12.44 -7.02 -6.60
N ALA A 139 -12.56 -8.14 -5.87
CA ALA A 139 -13.61 -9.12 -6.12
C ALA A 139 -15.01 -8.64 -5.68
N LEU A 140 -15.10 -7.84 -4.61
CA LEU A 140 -16.37 -7.27 -4.16
C LEU A 140 -16.97 -6.32 -5.20
N PHE A 141 -16.16 -5.39 -5.71
CA PHE A 141 -16.64 -4.35 -6.63
C PHE A 141 -16.67 -4.82 -8.10
N ASN A 142 -15.92 -5.87 -8.44
CA ASN A 142 -15.87 -6.43 -9.80
C ASN A 142 -15.99 -7.97 -9.75
N PRO A 143 -17.14 -8.49 -9.29
CA PRO A 143 -17.30 -9.92 -8.99
C PRO A 143 -17.25 -10.83 -10.21
N GLN A 144 -17.38 -10.29 -11.43
CA GLN A 144 -17.26 -11.06 -12.68
C GLN A 144 -15.85 -11.05 -13.26
N ASN A 145 -14.93 -10.25 -12.72
CA ASN A 145 -13.56 -10.20 -13.20
C ASN A 145 -12.77 -11.44 -12.73
N GLU A 146 -12.28 -12.24 -13.67
CA GLU A 146 -11.60 -13.51 -13.38
C GLU A 146 -10.28 -13.32 -12.61
N LEU A 147 -9.52 -12.26 -12.88
CA LEU A 147 -8.32 -11.94 -12.10
C LEU A 147 -8.70 -11.56 -10.67
N ALA A 148 -9.76 -10.78 -10.48
CA ALA A 148 -10.24 -10.42 -9.15
C ALA A 148 -10.66 -11.66 -8.35
N LYS A 149 -11.47 -12.55 -8.93
CA LYS A 149 -11.84 -13.85 -8.31
C LYS A 149 -10.62 -14.67 -7.93
N PHE A 150 -9.67 -14.84 -8.87
CA PHE A 150 -8.43 -15.58 -8.64
C PHE A 150 -7.61 -15.01 -7.48
N THR A 151 -7.43 -13.69 -7.44
CA THR A 151 -6.65 -13.04 -6.38
C THR A 151 -7.33 -13.18 -5.02
N LYS A 152 -8.67 -13.13 -4.97
CA LYS A 152 -9.44 -13.32 -3.74
C LYS A 152 -9.31 -14.74 -3.21
N GLU A 153 -9.46 -15.74 -4.07
CA GLU A 153 -9.32 -17.16 -3.68
C GLU A 153 -7.96 -17.42 -3.01
N LEU A 154 -6.86 -16.94 -3.61
CA LEU A 154 -5.54 -17.10 -3.01
C LEU A 154 -5.35 -16.26 -1.74
N ALA A 155 -5.93 -15.06 -1.67
CA ALA A 155 -5.89 -14.24 -0.46
C ALA A 155 -6.62 -14.91 0.72
N ASP A 156 -7.78 -15.52 0.47
CA ASP A 156 -8.53 -16.30 1.47
C ASP A 156 -7.71 -17.51 1.98
N LEU A 157 -6.84 -18.07 1.13
CA LEU A 157 -5.89 -19.12 1.49
C LEU A 157 -4.61 -18.60 2.17
N GLY A 158 -4.53 -17.30 2.46
CA GLY A 158 -3.41 -16.68 3.18
C GLY A 158 -2.21 -16.30 2.31
N TYR A 159 -2.33 -16.30 0.98
CA TYR A 159 -1.23 -15.91 0.12
C TYR A 159 -1.02 -14.38 0.18
N PRO A 160 0.21 -13.90 0.37
CA PRO A 160 0.51 -12.49 0.19
C PRO A 160 0.22 -12.05 -1.26
N THR A 161 -0.39 -10.87 -1.46
CA THR A 161 -0.68 -10.34 -2.81
C THR A 161 0.55 -10.23 -3.69
N THR A 162 1.71 -10.06 -3.08
CA THR A 162 2.99 -9.99 -3.77
C THR A 162 3.40 -11.37 -4.33
N THR A 163 2.99 -12.47 -3.71
CA THR A 163 3.14 -13.84 -4.23
C THR A 163 2.05 -14.14 -5.25
N ILE A 164 0.79 -13.79 -4.98
CA ILE A 164 -0.34 -13.93 -5.94
C ILE A 164 0.02 -13.28 -7.27
N GLY A 165 0.54 -12.06 -7.22
CA GLY A 165 0.99 -11.34 -8.41
C GLY A 165 2.14 -12.02 -9.15
N TYR A 166 3.07 -12.63 -8.41
CA TYR A 166 4.14 -13.42 -9.04
C TYR A 166 3.55 -14.63 -9.75
N ILE A 167 2.64 -15.37 -9.12
CA ILE A 167 2.00 -16.55 -9.72
C ILE A 167 1.19 -16.16 -10.97
N ALA A 168 0.40 -15.09 -10.91
CA ALA A 168 -0.40 -14.65 -12.06
C ALA A 168 0.48 -14.21 -13.26
N CYS A 169 1.59 -13.52 -13.00
CA CYS A 169 2.42 -12.92 -14.03
C CYS A 169 3.65 -13.75 -14.42
N PHE A 170 4.01 -14.77 -13.64
CA PHE A 170 5.35 -15.42 -13.64
C PHE A 170 6.50 -14.40 -13.53
N ALA A 171 6.24 -13.25 -12.90
CA ALA A 171 7.24 -12.21 -12.70
C ALA A 171 6.94 -11.41 -11.42
N PRO A 172 7.97 -11.08 -10.62
CA PRO A 172 7.77 -10.36 -9.38
C PRO A 172 7.38 -8.89 -9.65
N GLY A 173 6.54 -8.32 -8.79
CA GLY A 173 6.25 -6.88 -8.78
C GLY A 173 5.33 -6.37 -9.91
N LYS A 174 4.84 -7.26 -10.80
CA LYS A 174 3.99 -6.88 -11.93
C LYS A 174 2.54 -6.57 -11.55
N LEU A 175 1.99 -7.29 -10.57
CA LEU A 175 0.64 -7.06 -10.03
C LEU A 175 0.71 -6.43 -8.63
N GLY A 176 0.97 -5.12 -8.60
CA GLY A 176 1.08 -4.35 -7.36
C GLY A 176 -0.21 -3.62 -6.95
N LYS A 177 -0.14 -2.82 -5.89
CA LYS A 177 -1.26 -2.04 -5.33
C LYS A 177 -2.04 -1.24 -6.39
N THR A 178 -1.35 -0.60 -7.35
CA THR A 178 -2.00 0.15 -8.44
C THR A 178 -2.90 -0.74 -9.30
N ALA A 179 -2.49 -1.98 -9.58
CA ALA A 179 -3.30 -2.91 -10.37
C ALA A 179 -4.59 -3.29 -9.62
N TYR A 180 -4.50 -3.56 -8.31
CA TYR A 180 -5.71 -3.78 -7.51
C TYR A 180 -6.61 -2.55 -7.42
N CYS A 181 -6.06 -1.34 -7.28
CA CYS A 181 -6.87 -0.12 -7.34
C CYS A 181 -7.56 0.07 -8.70
N ASN A 182 -6.90 -0.31 -9.80
CA ASN A 182 -7.51 -0.31 -11.12
C ASN A 182 -8.61 -1.36 -11.24
N LEU A 183 -8.38 -2.58 -10.72
CA LEU A 183 -9.39 -3.63 -10.65
C LEU A 183 -10.62 -3.12 -9.91
N ILE A 184 -10.46 -2.57 -8.70
CA ILE A 184 -11.55 -1.99 -7.90
C ILE A 184 -12.32 -0.94 -8.68
N ALA A 185 -11.61 -0.07 -9.41
CA ALA A 185 -12.21 0.98 -10.23
C ALA A 185 -12.81 0.49 -11.57
N GLY A 186 -12.88 -0.83 -11.81
CA GLY A 186 -13.39 -1.42 -13.06
C GLY A 186 -12.54 -1.12 -14.29
N LYS A 187 -11.26 -0.77 -14.09
CA LYS A 187 -10.34 -0.42 -15.16
C LYS A 187 -9.59 -1.63 -15.67
N GLU A 188 -9.22 -1.58 -16.95
CA GLU A 188 -8.36 -2.58 -17.57
C GLU A 188 -6.99 -2.68 -16.87
N ILE A 189 -6.53 -3.92 -16.74
CA ILE A 189 -5.21 -4.23 -16.19
C ILE A 189 -4.22 -4.40 -17.33
N LYS A 190 -3.34 -3.42 -17.48
CA LYS A 190 -2.28 -3.38 -18.50
C LYS A 190 -1.08 -4.30 -18.22
N THR A 191 -1.15 -5.08 -17.14
CA THR A 191 -0.08 -6.01 -16.78
C THR A 191 -0.36 -7.34 -17.45
N ASP A 192 0.63 -7.93 -18.11
CA ASP A 192 0.53 -9.28 -18.65
C ASP A 192 0.40 -10.31 -17.52
N TYR A 193 -0.72 -11.01 -17.48
CA TYR A 193 -0.97 -12.15 -16.59
C TYR A 193 -1.58 -13.29 -17.39
N ASN A 194 -1.42 -14.52 -16.89
CA ASN A 194 -2.00 -15.71 -17.52
C ASN A 194 -2.58 -16.61 -16.43
N LEU A 195 -3.90 -16.62 -16.30
CA LEU A 195 -4.60 -17.39 -15.27
C LEU A 195 -4.60 -18.90 -15.54
N GLU A 196 -4.55 -19.32 -16.79
CA GLU A 196 -4.42 -20.75 -17.14
C GLU A 196 -3.08 -21.29 -16.63
N ARG A 197 -1.98 -20.60 -16.95
CA ARG A 197 -0.63 -20.93 -16.47
C ARG A 197 -0.55 -20.87 -14.94
N ALA A 198 -1.14 -19.85 -14.34
CA ALA A 198 -1.17 -19.70 -12.89
C ALA A 198 -1.89 -20.87 -12.20
N LYS A 199 -3.07 -21.26 -12.71
CA LYS A 199 -3.85 -22.41 -12.21
C LYS A 199 -3.07 -23.71 -12.42
N TYR A 200 -2.46 -23.91 -13.59
CA TYR A 200 -1.65 -25.10 -13.87
C TYR A 200 -0.47 -25.25 -12.89
N PHE A 201 0.21 -24.15 -12.58
CA PHE A 201 1.25 -24.13 -11.56
C PHE A 201 0.72 -24.49 -10.18
N LEU A 202 -0.39 -23.88 -9.74
CA LEU A 202 -0.98 -24.13 -8.43
C LEU A 202 -1.40 -25.60 -8.28
N ASP A 203 -2.03 -26.17 -9.30
CA ASP A 203 -2.45 -27.56 -9.32
C ASP A 203 -1.23 -28.49 -9.20
N ALA A 204 -0.18 -28.24 -9.98
CA ALA A 204 1.08 -28.99 -9.87
C ALA A 204 1.73 -28.86 -8.49
N ALA A 205 1.84 -27.63 -7.98
CA ALA A 205 2.47 -27.35 -6.69
C ALA A 205 1.71 -28.00 -5.52
N ARG A 206 0.38 -27.97 -5.54
CA ARG A 206 -0.49 -28.55 -4.51
C ARG A 206 -0.42 -30.08 -4.45
N THR A 207 0.14 -30.75 -5.46
CA THR A 207 0.44 -32.19 -5.36
C THR A 207 1.62 -32.51 -4.44
N LYS A 208 2.45 -31.51 -4.10
CA LYS A 208 3.70 -31.70 -3.34
C LYS A 208 3.82 -30.82 -2.11
N PHE A 209 3.23 -29.63 -2.14
CA PHE A 209 3.38 -28.62 -1.09
C PHE A 209 2.02 -28.08 -0.66
N ASP A 210 1.89 -27.74 0.62
CA ASP A 210 0.70 -27.05 1.13
C ASP A 210 0.69 -25.56 0.73
N ASN A 211 -0.48 -24.93 0.89
CA ASN A 211 -0.65 -23.51 0.58
C ASN A 211 0.29 -22.59 1.37
N SER A 212 0.65 -22.94 2.61
CA SER A 212 1.53 -22.14 3.46
C SER A 212 2.97 -22.08 2.91
N PHE A 213 3.43 -23.18 2.29
CA PHE A 213 4.70 -23.24 1.61
C PHE A 213 4.65 -22.56 0.24
N ILE A 214 3.62 -22.84 -0.57
CA ILE A 214 3.49 -22.25 -1.93
C ILE A 214 3.35 -20.72 -1.85
N ALA A 215 2.69 -20.20 -0.81
CA ALA A 215 2.60 -18.77 -0.53
C ALA A 215 3.97 -18.10 -0.31
N LYS A 216 4.99 -18.89 0.08
CA LYS A 216 6.39 -18.45 0.13
C LYS A 216 6.99 -18.57 -1.26
N ARG A 217 7.56 -17.47 -1.75
CA ARG A 217 7.96 -17.27 -3.15
C ARG A 217 9.00 -18.26 -3.69
N TYR A 218 9.60 -19.11 -2.84
CA TYR A 218 10.66 -20.05 -3.23
C TYR A 218 10.30 -20.87 -4.46
N LEU A 219 9.11 -21.47 -4.47
CA LEU A 219 8.70 -22.37 -5.55
C LEU A 219 8.40 -21.62 -6.85
N ILE A 220 7.57 -20.57 -6.80
CA ILE A 220 7.22 -19.80 -7.99
C ILE A 220 8.43 -19.12 -8.61
N THR A 221 9.42 -18.70 -7.81
CA THR A 221 10.66 -18.13 -8.33
C THR A 221 11.39 -19.13 -9.22
N VAL A 222 11.60 -20.36 -8.75
CA VAL A 222 12.31 -21.40 -9.50
C VAL A 222 11.50 -21.85 -10.72
N VAL A 223 10.19 -22.10 -10.55
CA VAL A 223 9.35 -22.55 -11.66
C VAL A 223 9.24 -21.50 -12.75
N ALA A 224 9.07 -20.23 -12.39
CA ALA A 224 9.01 -19.15 -13.38
C ALA A 224 10.33 -18.99 -14.15
N ASP A 225 11.48 -19.11 -13.47
CA ASP A 225 12.81 -19.05 -14.07
C ASP A 225 12.99 -20.16 -15.12
N LEU A 226 12.83 -21.42 -14.72
CA LEU A 226 12.97 -22.57 -15.62
C LEU A 226 11.94 -22.59 -16.76
N SER A 227 10.76 -22.00 -16.53
CA SER A 227 9.71 -21.91 -17.56
C SER A 227 10.08 -20.97 -18.71
N THR A 228 11.07 -20.10 -18.54
CA THR A 228 11.56 -19.23 -19.63
C THR A 228 12.25 -20.04 -20.73
N GLU A 229 12.93 -21.12 -20.36
CA GLU A 229 13.68 -22.00 -21.27
C GLU A 229 12.84 -23.20 -21.72
N HIS A 230 12.20 -23.89 -20.77
CA HIS A 230 11.55 -25.19 -21.05
C HIS A 230 10.03 -25.08 -21.28
N GLY A 231 9.44 -23.92 -21.02
CA GLY A 231 7.99 -23.73 -21.03
C GLY A 231 7.31 -24.29 -19.78
N TYR A 232 6.25 -23.60 -19.34
CA TYR A 232 5.65 -23.84 -18.02
C TYR A 232 5.03 -25.23 -17.83
N LYS A 233 4.48 -25.84 -18.89
CA LYS A 233 3.83 -27.15 -18.80
C LYS A 233 4.83 -28.23 -18.40
N LEU A 234 5.97 -28.30 -19.11
CA LEU A 234 7.03 -29.27 -18.81
C LEU A 234 7.59 -29.09 -17.40
N VAL A 235 7.86 -27.86 -16.98
CA VAL A 235 8.37 -27.57 -15.62
C VAL A 235 7.36 -27.96 -14.54
N CYS A 236 6.08 -27.65 -14.74
CA CYS A 236 5.03 -28.01 -13.79
C CYS A 236 4.78 -29.53 -13.76
N ASP A 237 4.93 -30.23 -14.88
CA ASP A 237 4.80 -31.69 -14.92
C ASP A 237 6.01 -32.39 -14.29
N ALA A 238 7.21 -31.82 -14.43
CA ALA A 238 8.39 -32.25 -13.67
C ALA A 238 8.19 -32.04 -12.16
N LEU A 239 7.58 -30.91 -11.74
CA LEU A 239 7.26 -30.65 -10.34
C LEU A 239 6.34 -31.72 -9.75
N LYS A 240 5.32 -32.18 -10.48
CA LYS A 240 4.45 -33.29 -10.04
C LYS A 240 5.21 -34.60 -9.82
N GLN A 241 6.32 -34.80 -10.52
CA GLN A 241 7.16 -35.99 -10.42
C GLN A 241 8.25 -35.89 -9.33
N MET A 242 8.31 -34.78 -8.59
CA MET A 242 9.29 -34.59 -7.52
C MET A 242 9.16 -35.71 -6.45
N PRO A 243 10.25 -36.44 -6.14
CA PRO A 243 10.20 -37.50 -5.14
C PRO A 243 9.90 -36.94 -3.74
N ASP A 244 9.10 -37.67 -2.95
CA ASP A 244 8.66 -37.22 -1.61
C ASP A 244 9.85 -37.01 -0.65
N ALA A 245 10.93 -37.78 -0.81
CA ALA A 245 12.18 -37.57 -0.07
C ALA A 245 12.79 -36.19 -0.33
N ILE A 246 12.68 -35.68 -1.56
CA ILE A 246 13.15 -34.34 -1.91
C ILE A 246 12.20 -33.28 -1.38
N VAL A 247 10.88 -33.50 -1.47
CA VAL A 247 9.87 -32.60 -0.88
C VAL A 247 10.16 -32.39 0.61
N LYS A 248 10.37 -33.47 1.36
CA LYS A 248 10.72 -33.41 2.78
C LYS A 248 12.01 -32.61 3.02
N ARG A 249 13.06 -32.89 2.24
CA ARG A 249 14.33 -32.16 2.32
C ARG A 249 14.15 -30.66 2.07
N VAL A 250 13.31 -30.26 1.11
CA VAL A 250 13.00 -28.84 0.84
C VAL A 250 12.30 -28.20 2.03
N LEU A 251 11.33 -28.87 2.64
CA LEU A 251 10.60 -28.34 3.80
C LEU A 251 11.53 -28.07 4.99
N GLU A 252 12.46 -28.99 5.26
CA GLU A 252 13.41 -28.95 6.38
C GLU A 252 14.63 -28.01 6.15
N ALA A 253 14.98 -27.70 4.90
CA ALA A 253 16.14 -26.88 4.56
C ALA A 253 16.07 -25.44 5.09
N LYS A 254 17.18 -24.68 5.08
CA LYS A 254 17.12 -23.23 5.36
C LYS A 254 16.55 -22.45 4.16
N SER A 255 16.06 -21.24 4.40
CA SER A 255 15.41 -20.40 3.37
C SER A 255 16.25 -20.20 2.10
N GLU A 256 17.57 -20.03 2.25
CA GLU A 256 18.51 -19.80 1.15
C GLU A 256 18.74 -21.06 0.30
N GLU A 257 18.66 -22.24 0.91
CA GLU A 257 18.93 -23.53 0.27
C GLU A 257 17.71 -24.09 -0.47
N LYS A 258 16.50 -23.72 -0.03
CA LYS A 258 15.23 -24.20 -0.62
C LYS A 258 15.18 -24.03 -2.14
N GLN A 259 15.50 -22.84 -2.64
CA GLN A 259 15.46 -22.57 -4.08
C GLN A 259 16.51 -23.37 -4.85
N SER A 260 17.71 -23.55 -4.29
CA SER A 260 18.77 -24.34 -4.92
C SER A 260 18.36 -25.81 -5.04
N ILE A 261 17.82 -26.41 -3.98
CA ILE A 261 17.34 -27.81 -4.00
C ILE A 261 16.22 -27.98 -5.02
N LEU A 262 15.25 -27.06 -5.05
CA LEU A 262 14.15 -27.06 -6.01
C LEU A 262 14.68 -26.96 -7.45
N LYS A 263 15.60 -26.03 -7.72
CA LYS A 263 16.15 -25.79 -9.06
C LYS A 263 16.89 -27.02 -9.59
N MET A 264 17.88 -27.53 -8.84
CA MET A 264 18.65 -28.71 -9.25
C MET A 264 17.76 -29.93 -9.49
N THR A 265 16.74 -30.12 -8.65
CA THR A 265 15.83 -31.26 -8.79
C THR A 265 15.00 -31.14 -10.07
N LEU A 266 14.43 -29.96 -10.33
CA LEU A 266 13.61 -29.75 -11.51
C LEU A 266 14.43 -29.83 -12.80
N GLU A 267 15.63 -29.25 -12.84
CA GLU A 267 16.55 -29.39 -13.98
C GLU A 267 16.91 -30.85 -14.25
N SER A 268 17.19 -31.64 -13.21
CA SER A 268 17.45 -33.07 -13.37
C SER A 268 16.26 -33.86 -13.90
N LEU A 269 15.03 -33.44 -13.60
CA LEU A 269 13.81 -34.10 -14.10
C LEU A 269 13.47 -33.67 -15.54
N LEU A 270 13.86 -32.46 -15.94
CA LEU A 270 13.63 -31.93 -17.29
C LEU A 270 14.62 -32.48 -18.33
N ASN A 271 15.81 -32.90 -17.88
CA ASN A 271 16.87 -33.45 -18.75
C ASN A 271 16.82 -34.98 -18.89
N LYS A 272 15.74 -35.63 -18.43
CA LYS A 272 15.50 -37.07 -18.57
C LYS A 272 14.51 -37.33 -19.69
#